data_AF-A0A3B0XBV2-F1
#
_entry.id   AF-A0A3B0XBV2-F1
#
_cell.length_a   1.000
_cell.length_b   1.000
_cell.length_c   1.000
_cell.angle_alpha   90.00
_cell.angle_beta   90.00
_cell.angle_gamma   90.00
#
_symmetry.space_group_name_H-M   'P 1'
#
loop_
_entity.id
_entity.type
_entity.pdbx_description
1 polymer ?
#
loop_
_entity_poly.entity_id
_entity_poly.type
_entity_poly.pdbx_seq_one_letter_code
_entity_poly.pdbx_strand_id
1 'polypeptide(L)'
;MKHVSLILLVFFLISCSPSQNVDLNKVTRIAVSYPQKPRPVNSLPVSIDFDENSEEVIKIKKWLKDNRDGWKEYVVTSEKTLLRVFGYGFILHISKSSVVFGSGVDGSRTRYVKPIKNGEFDYLSKP
;
A
#
# COMPACT_ATOMS: atom_id res chain seq x y z
N MET A 1 7.20 -31.92 -30.44
CA MET A 1 6.87 -30.48 -30.42
C MET A 1 5.46 -30.22 -29.84
N LYS A 2 5.13 -30.74 -28.64
CA LYS A 2 3.81 -30.51 -27.99
C LYS A 2 3.90 -29.79 -26.63
N HIS A 3 5.10 -29.67 -26.06
CA HIS A 3 5.30 -29.04 -24.74
C HIS A 3 5.54 -27.52 -24.80
N VAL A 4 5.88 -26.97 -25.97
CA VAL A 4 6.13 -25.52 -26.13
C VAL A 4 4.84 -24.69 -26.01
N SER A 5 3.71 -25.23 -26.50
CA SER A 5 2.41 -24.53 -26.41
C SER A 5 1.84 -24.48 -25.00
N LEU A 6 2.20 -25.42 -24.10
CA LEU A 6 1.69 -25.44 -22.73
C LEU A 6 2.36 -24.37 -21.85
N ILE A 7 3.65 -24.08 -22.09
CA ILE A 7 4.41 -23.08 -21.33
C ILE A 7 3.92 -21.65 -21.65
N LEU A 8 3.59 -21.37 -22.92
CA LEU A 8 3.07 -20.07 -23.35
C LEU A 8 1.70 -19.73 -22.73
N LEU A 9 0.85 -20.73 -22.47
CA LEU A 9 -0.48 -20.51 -21.86
C LEU A 9 -0.38 -20.10 -20.38
N VAL A 10 0.63 -20.60 -19.65
CA VAL A 10 0.84 -20.26 -18.24
C VAL A 10 1.34 -18.82 -18.10
N PHE A 11 2.17 -18.32 -19.02
CA PHE A 11 2.61 -16.91 -18.99
C PHE A 11 1.48 -15.91 -19.29
N PHE A 12 0.51 -16.29 -20.13
CA PHE A 12 -0.59 -15.40 -20.51
C PHE A 12 -1.59 -15.15 -19.35
N LEU A 13 -1.73 -16.10 -18.43
CA LEU A 13 -2.64 -15.98 -17.26
C LEU A 13 -2.06 -15.14 -16.11
N ILE A 14 -0.76 -14.83 -16.11
CA ILE A 14 -0.11 -14.02 -15.06
C ILE A 14 -0.27 -12.51 -15.35
N SER A 15 -0.70 -12.15 -16.57
CA SER A 15 -0.53 -10.79 -17.10
C SER A 15 -1.71 -9.83 -16.85
N CYS A 16 -2.69 -10.21 -16.02
CA CYS A 16 -3.86 -9.37 -15.73
C CYS A 16 -3.94 -8.96 -14.25
N SER A 17 -2.80 -8.69 -13.60
CA SER A 17 -2.81 -8.08 -12.27
C SER A 17 -3.12 -6.57 -12.39
N PRO A 18 -4.07 -6.02 -11.62
CA PRO A 18 -4.38 -4.60 -11.63
C PRO A 18 -3.17 -3.77 -11.17
N SER A 19 -2.68 -2.89 -12.05
CA SER A 19 -1.59 -1.96 -11.73
C SER A 19 -2.15 -0.71 -11.04
N GLN A 20 -1.50 -0.26 -9.96
CA GLN A 20 -1.92 0.94 -9.25
C GLN A 20 -1.34 2.19 -9.91
N ASN A 21 -2.20 3.00 -10.53
CA ASN A 21 -1.78 4.23 -11.20
C ASN A 21 -1.77 5.42 -10.22
N VAL A 22 -0.71 5.52 -9.42
CA VAL A 22 -0.46 6.69 -8.56
C VAL A 22 0.43 7.68 -9.31
N ASP A 23 -0.02 8.94 -9.40
CA ASP A 23 0.79 10.05 -9.89
C ASP A 23 1.82 10.46 -8.81
N LEU A 24 3.00 9.82 -8.87
CA LEU A 24 4.07 10.03 -7.89
C LEU A 24 4.57 11.48 -7.86
N ASN A 25 4.41 12.25 -8.94
CA ASN A 25 4.83 13.65 -8.96
C ASN A 25 3.95 14.52 -8.07
N LYS A 26 2.69 14.12 -7.83
CA LYS A 26 1.75 14.81 -6.94
C LYS A 26 1.86 14.36 -5.48
N VAL A 27 2.66 13.32 -5.20
CA VAL A 27 2.96 12.90 -3.83
C VAL A 27 4.07 13.79 -3.28
N THR A 28 3.68 14.92 -2.71
CA THR A 28 4.58 15.89 -2.05
C THR A 28 4.49 15.83 -0.53
N ARG A 29 3.50 15.13 0.03
CA ARG A 29 3.34 14.92 1.47
C ARG A 29 2.70 13.57 1.73
N ILE A 30 3.06 12.94 2.84
CA ILE A 30 2.35 11.81 3.39
C ILE A 30 1.97 12.05 4.85
N ALA A 31 0.88 11.44 5.29
CA ALA A 31 0.48 11.39 6.69
C ALA A 31 0.46 9.94 7.16
N VAL A 32 1.08 9.66 8.31
CA VAL A 32 1.16 8.32 8.91
C VAL A 32 0.34 8.29 10.20
N SER A 33 -0.75 7.54 10.19
CA SER A 33 -1.59 7.32 11.37
C SER A 33 -1.37 5.94 11.98
N TYR A 34 -1.38 5.88 13.31
CA TYR A 34 -1.23 4.62 14.04
C TYR A 34 -2.58 4.26 14.69
N PRO A 35 -3.23 3.14 14.31
CA PRO A 35 -4.41 2.66 15.01
C PRO A 35 -4.08 2.42 16.48
N GLN A 36 -4.61 3.29 17.34
CA GLN A 36 -4.39 3.19 18.78
C GLN A 36 -5.21 2.04 19.37
N LYS A 37 -4.72 1.46 20.47
CA LYS A 37 -5.55 0.68 21.40
C LYS A 37 -6.73 1.56 21.86
N PRO A 38 -7.82 0.97 22.42
CA PRO A 38 -8.95 1.75 22.90
C PRO A 38 -8.43 2.84 23.84
N ARG A 39 -8.54 4.10 23.39
CA ARG A 39 -8.29 5.28 24.20
C ARG A 39 -9.64 5.88 24.57
N PRO A 40 -9.73 6.67 25.66
CA PRO A 40 -10.93 7.43 25.96
C PRO A 40 -11.38 8.24 24.72
N VAL A 41 -12.69 8.37 24.56
CA VAL A 41 -13.43 8.85 23.36
C VAL A 41 -12.91 10.18 22.75
N ASN A 42 -12.08 10.93 23.47
CA ASN A 42 -11.61 12.27 23.09
C ASN A 42 -10.13 12.33 22.67
N SER A 43 -9.40 11.23 22.57
CA SER A 43 -8.03 11.28 22.08
C SER A 43 -7.97 11.25 20.55
N LEU A 44 -7.40 12.30 19.94
CA LEU A 44 -7.15 12.31 18.50
C LEU A 44 -6.17 11.20 18.10
N PRO A 45 -6.36 10.54 16.93
CA PRO A 45 -5.37 9.64 16.38
C PRO A 45 -4.06 10.41 16.18
N VAL A 46 -2.95 9.83 16.66
CA VAL A 46 -1.62 10.41 16.42
C VAL A 46 -1.30 10.19 14.94
N SER A 47 -1.27 11.29 14.19
CA SER A 47 -0.73 11.37 12.83
C SER A 47 0.64 12.03 12.89
N ILE A 48 1.59 11.51 12.12
CA ILE A 48 2.87 12.17 11.85
C ILE A 48 2.86 12.51 10.37
N ASP A 49 3.11 13.77 10.05
CA ASP A 49 3.12 14.25 8.69
C ASP A 49 4.55 14.45 8.21
N PHE A 50 4.81 14.06 6.96
CA PHE A 50 6.12 14.13 6.34
C PHE A 50 5.99 14.88 5.00
N ASP A 51 6.77 15.94 4.83
CA ASP A 51 6.76 16.79 3.64
C ASP A 51 7.75 16.29 2.56
N GLU A 52 7.76 16.96 1.40
CA GLU A 52 8.29 16.44 0.13
C GLU A 52 9.74 15.94 0.17
N ASN A 53 10.57 16.61 0.96
CA ASN A 53 12.00 16.35 1.06
C ASN A 53 12.38 15.40 2.21
N SER A 54 11.40 14.85 2.92
CA SER A 54 11.62 13.86 3.96
C SER A 54 12.08 12.53 3.38
N GLU A 55 12.88 11.77 4.13
CA GLU A 55 13.29 10.42 3.71
C GLU A 55 12.07 9.50 3.55
N GLU A 56 11.03 9.71 4.34
CA GLU A 56 9.80 8.92 4.36
C GLU A 56 9.00 9.09 3.07
N VAL A 57 8.84 10.33 2.58
CA VAL A 57 8.21 10.59 1.28
C VAL A 57 9.03 9.98 0.15
N ILE A 58 10.36 10.14 0.16
CA ILE A 58 11.24 9.57 -0.86
C ILE A 58 11.15 8.04 -0.88
N LYS A 59 11.23 7.39 0.29
CA LYS A 59 11.14 5.94 0.44
C LYS A 59 9.76 5.41 0.02
N ILE A 60 8.67 6.09 0.38
CA ILE A 60 7.33 5.71 -0.07
C ILE A 60 7.15 5.85 -1.57
N LYS A 61 7.61 6.94 -2.18
CA LYS A 61 7.55 7.12 -3.66
C LYS A 61 8.33 6.02 -4.37
N LYS A 62 9.52 5.70 -3.87
CA LYS A 62 10.32 4.58 -4.38
C LYS A 62 9.58 3.25 -4.23
N TRP A 63 9.03 2.97 -3.06
CA TRP A 63 8.29 1.73 -2.79
C TRP A 63 7.09 1.58 -3.73
N LEU A 64 6.27 2.63 -3.90
CA LEU A 64 5.12 2.63 -4.82
C LEU A 64 5.55 2.43 -6.28
N LYS A 65 6.69 3.01 -6.68
CA LYS A 65 7.26 2.81 -8.02
C LYS A 65 7.70 1.37 -8.25
N ASP A 66 8.40 0.78 -7.29
CA ASP A 66 8.97 -0.56 -7.39
C ASP A 66 7.90 -1.66 -7.19
N ASN A 67 6.74 -1.29 -6.63
CA ASN A 67 5.62 -2.19 -6.34
C ASN A 67 4.36 -1.87 -7.15
N ARG A 68 4.48 -1.42 -8.40
CA ARG A 68 3.31 -1.14 -9.27
C ARG A 68 2.48 -2.38 -9.62
N ASP A 69 3.14 -3.53 -9.69
CA ASP A 69 2.54 -4.78 -10.18
C ASP A 69 2.43 -5.85 -9.08
N GLY A 70 1.74 -6.95 -9.40
CA GLY A 70 1.59 -8.11 -8.50
C GLY A 70 0.55 -7.92 -7.40
N TRP A 71 -0.34 -6.94 -7.56
CA TRP A 71 -1.48 -6.72 -6.68
C TRP A 71 -2.59 -7.71 -6.97
N LYS A 72 -3.30 -8.10 -5.91
CA LYS A 72 -4.51 -8.93 -5.99
C LYS A 72 -5.68 -8.15 -5.46
N GLU A 73 -6.88 -8.41 -5.96
CA GLU A 73 -8.10 -7.86 -5.36
C GLU A 73 -8.18 -8.28 -3.89
N TYR A 74 -8.49 -7.30 -3.04
CA TYR A 74 -8.60 -7.51 -1.61
C TYR A 74 -9.96 -8.12 -1.26
N VAL A 75 -9.93 -9.39 -0.88
CA VAL A 75 -11.01 -10.03 -0.14
C VAL A 75 -10.65 -9.90 1.35
N VAL A 76 -11.61 -9.44 2.16
CA VAL A 76 -11.44 -9.12 3.60
C VAL A 76 -10.42 -10.03 4.30
N THR A 77 -9.31 -9.45 4.77
CA THR A 77 -8.29 -10.15 5.55
C THR A 77 -8.50 -9.90 7.04
N SER A 78 -8.27 -10.92 7.87
CA SER A 78 -8.32 -10.81 9.34
C SER A 78 -7.12 -10.06 9.94
N GLU A 79 -6.10 -9.73 9.14
CA GLU A 79 -4.88 -9.10 9.64
C GLU A 79 -5.12 -7.68 10.18
N LYS A 80 -4.59 -7.44 11.38
CA LYS A 80 -4.64 -6.13 12.02
C LYS A 80 -3.71 -5.15 11.31
N THR A 81 -4.27 -4.02 10.87
CA THR A 81 -3.49 -2.87 10.41
C THR A 81 -2.64 -2.32 11.56
N LEU A 82 -1.34 -2.18 11.32
CA LEU A 82 -0.35 -1.62 12.25
C LEU A 82 -0.20 -0.11 12.07
N LEU A 83 -0.27 0.39 10.84
CA LEU A 83 -0.27 1.82 10.51
C LEU A 83 -0.99 2.08 9.19
N ARG A 84 -1.38 3.33 8.95
CA ARG A 84 -1.95 3.79 7.68
C ARG A 84 -1.15 4.94 7.13
N VAL A 85 -0.83 4.89 5.84
CA VAL A 85 -0.15 5.98 5.12
C VAL A 85 -1.15 6.61 4.16
N PHE A 86 -1.35 7.91 4.27
CA PHE A 86 -2.19 8.70 3.38
C PHE A 86 -1.28 9.53 2.49
N GLY A 87 -1.58 9.57 1.20
CA GLY A 87 -0.92 10.47 0.26
C GLY A 87 -1.85 10.82 -0.90
N TYR A 88 -1.37 11.65 -1.82
CA TYR A 88 -2.19 12.08 -2.95
C TYR A 88 -2.65 10.87 -3.78
N GLY A 89 -3.96 10.64 -3.82
CA GLY A 89 -4.57 9.57 -4.62
C GLY A 89 -4.45 8.16 -4.02
N PHE A 90 -3.93 7.99 -2.80
CA PHE A 90 -3.80 6.66 -2.19
C PHE A 90 -3.93 6.64 -0.67
N ILE A 91 -4.33 5.48 -0.16
CA ILE A 91 -4.22 5.09 1.25
C ILE A 91 -3.60 3.69 1.30
N LEU A 92 -2.56 3.51 2.10
CA LEU A 92 -1.98 2.20 2.41
C LEU A 92 -2.39 1.79 3.83
N HIS A 93 -2.95 0.61 3.98
CA HIS A 93 -3.10 -0.04 5.28
C HIS A 93 -2.01 -1.10 5.41
N ILE A 94 -1.08 -0.90 6.33
CA ILE A 94 0.11 -1.73 6.46
C ILE A 94 -0.08 -2.67 7.65
N SER A 95 0.05 -3.98 7.43
CA SER A 95 0.07 -5.01 8.47
C SER A 95 1.51 -5.54 8.66
N LYS A 96 1.67 -6.62 9.43
CA LYS A 96 2.97 -7.28 9.60
C LYS A 96 3.48 -7.94 8.30
N SER A 97 2.56 -8.39 7.44
CA SER A 97 2.89 -9.26 6.30
C SER A 97 2.24 -8.85 4.99
N SER A 98 1.35 -7.87 5.01
CA SER A 98 0.67 -7.39 3.82
C SER A 98 0.44 -5.88 3.86
N VAL A 99 0.24 -5.31 2.68
CA VAL A 99 -0.23 -3.93 2.49
C VAL A 99 -1.50 -3.96 1.67
N VAL A 100 -2.52 -3.26 2.14
CA VAL A 100 -3.76 -3.03 1.41
C VAL A 100 -3.73 -1.62 0.86
N PHE A 101 -3.71 -1.50 -0.46
CA PHE A 101 -3.85 -0.26 -1.19
C PHE A 101 -5.33 0.06 -1.39
N GLY A 102 -5.73 1.28 -1.10
CA GLY A 102 -7.02 1.84 -1.51
C GLY A 102 -6.81 3.12 -2.30
N SER A 103 -7.39 3.19 -3.50
CA SER A 103 -7.59 4.43 -4.24
C SER A 103 -9.00 4.95 -4.00
N GLY A 104 -9.19 6.26 -4.03
CA GLY A 104 -10.51 6.86 -3.99
C GLY A 104 -10.48 8.27 -4.55
N VAL A 105 -10.88 8.41 -5.81
CA VAL A 105 -11.31 9.71 -6.39
C VAL A 105 -12.81 9.68 -6.69
N ASP A 106 -13.43 8.50 -6.71
CA ASP A 106 -14.74 8.20 -7.29
C ASP A 106 -15.69 7.43 -6.35
N GLY A 107 -15.31 7.21 -5.08
CA GLY A 107 -16.16 6.54 -4.09
C GLY A 107 -16.24 5.01 -4.22
N SER A 108 -15.71 4.41 -5.29
CA SER A 108 -15.50 2.96 -5.38
C SER A 108 -14.22 2.58 -4.62
N ARG A 109 -14.35 1.98 -3.44
CA ARG A 109 -13.19 1.52 -2.65
C ARG A 109 -12.69 0.19 -3.17
N THR A 110 -12.21 0.15 -4.42
CA THR A 110 -11.47 -1.04 -4.86
C THR A 110 -10.18 -1.10 -4.05
N ARG A 111 -10.05 -2.18 -3.29
CA ARG A 111 -8.90 -2.43 -2.44
C ARG A 111 -8.07 -3.52 -3.07
N TYR A 112 -6.77 -3.32 -3.06
CA TYR A 112 -5.81 -4.30 -3.55
C TYR A 112 -4.87 -4.68 -2.43
N VAL A 113 -4.37 -5.90 -2.45
CA VAL A 113 -3.43 -6.39 -1.44
C VAL A 113 -2.20 -6.99 -2.08
N LYS A 114 -1.06 -6.77 -1.41
CA LYS A 114 0.22 -7.34 -1.76
C LYS A 114 0.95 -7.81 -0.50
N PRO A 115 1.62 -8.98 -0.52
CA PRO A 115 2.48 -9.38 0.58
C PRO A 115 3.71 -8.46 0.67
N ILE A 116 4.20 -8.25 1.88
CA ILE A 116 5.39 -7.44 2.18
C ILE A 116 6.31 -8.20 3.14
N LYS A 117 7.56 -7.79 3.23
CA LYS A 117 8.48 -8.32 4.24
C LYS A 117 8.14 -7.68 5.60
N ASN A 118 8.30 -8.47 6.66
CA ASN A 118 8.20 -7.93 8.01
C ASN A 118 9.26 -6.83 8.21
N GLY A 119 8.84 -5.68 8.74
CA GLY A 119 9.70 -4.52 8.96
C GLY A 119 10.00 -3.67 7.73
N GLU A 120 9.42 -3.97 6.56
CA GLU A 120 9.65 -3.21 5.33
C GLU A 120 9.28 -1.72 5.45
N PHE A 121 8.39 -1.38 6.38
CA PHE A 121 7.94 -0.02 6.69
C PHE A 121 8.40 0.48 8.06
N ASP A 122 9.44 -0.11 8.66
CA ASP A 122 9.91 0.31 9.99
C ASP A 122 10.42 1.76 10.01
N TYR A 123 10.84 2.29 8.85
CA TYR A 123 11.20 3.71 8.68
C TYR A 123 10.01 4.68 8.85
N LEU A 124 8.78 4.17 8.86
CA LEU A 124 7.57 4.93 9.18
C LEU A 124 7.11 4.73 10.62
N SER A 125 7.87 4.01 11.45
CA SER A 125 7.53 3.82 12.85
C SER A 125 7.74 5.13 13.60
N LYS A 126 6.97 5.35 14.68
CA LYS A 126 7.16 6.53 15.52
C LYS A 126 8.61 6.59 16.01
N PRO A 127 9.22 7.78 16.09
CA PRO A 127 10.37 7.98 16.94
C PRO A 127 10.02 7.64 18.41
#